data_AF-A0A094LC17-F1
#
_entry.id   AF-A0A094LC17-F1
#
_cell.length_a   1.000
_cell.length_b   1.000
_cell.length_c   1.000
_cell.angle_alpha   90.00
_cell.angle_beta   90.00
_cell.angle_gamma   90.00
#
_symmetry.space_group_name_H-M   'P 1'
#
loop_
_entity.id
_entity.type
_entity.pdbx_description
1 polymer ?
#
loop_
_entity_poly.entity_id
_entity_poly.type
_entity_poly.pdbx_seq_one_letter_code
_entity_poly.pdbx_strand_id
1 'polypeptide(L)' 'MNLIEGLWKWLKSDVIYNVFYSSVQEIRKNVQAFIQRINQKPEQTIDRLCV' A
#
# COMPACT_ATOMS: atom_id res chain seq x y z
N MET A 1 -11.09 -0.47 -13.29
CA MET A 1 -11.20 -0.95 -11.88
C MET A 1 -11.38 0.26 -10.98
N ASN A 2 -12.04 0.16 -9.82
CA ASN A 2 -12.15 1.33 -8.92
C ASN A 2 -10.77 1.66 -8.33
N LEU A 3 -10.38 2.96 -8.26
CA LEU A 3 -9.08 3.40 -7.73
C LEU A 3 -8.84 2.93 -6.29
N ILE A 4 -9.88 2.90 -5.45
CA ILE A 4 -9.81 2.38 -4.09
C ILE A 4 -9.52 0.88 -4.07
N GLU A 5 -10.11 0.13 -5.01
CA GLU A 5 -9.84 -1.30 -5.14
C GLU A 5 -8.40 -1.57 -5.60
N GLY A 6 -7.90 -0.76 -6.56
CA GLY A 6 -6.51 -0.81 -7.01
C GLY A 6 -5.52 -0.52 -5.89
N LEU A 7 -5.77 0.54 -5.11
CA LEU A 7 -4.96 0.90 -3.95
C LEU A 7 -4.97 -0.20 -2.88
N TRP A 8 -6.13 -0.79 -2.61
CA TRP A 8 -6.27 -1.88 -1.65
C TRP A 8 -5.52 -3.16 -2.09
N LYS A 9 -5.60 -3.53 -3.37
CA LYS A 9 -4.82 -4.65 -3.92
C LYS A 9 -3.32 -4.40 -3.81
N TRP A 10 -2.88 -3.18 -4.10
CA TRP A 10 -1.47 -2.80 -3.97
C TRP A 10 -0.99 -2.87 -2.52
N LEU A 11 -1.75 -2.31 -1.58
CA LEU A 11 -1.44 -2.39 -0.15
C LEU A 11 -1.30 -3.84 0.31
N LYS A 12 -2.24 -4.72 -0.04
CA LYS A 12 -2.17 -6.14 0.32
C LYS A 12 -0.92 -6.82 -0.27
N SER A 13 -0.62 -6.55 -1.53
CA SER A 13 0.54 -7.14 -2.21
C SER A 13 1.87 -6.71 -1.61
N ASP A 14 1.98 -5.45 -1.18
CA ASP A 14 3.24 -4.88 -0.72
C ASP A 14 3.45 -5.06 0.78
N VAL A 15 2.37 -4.99 1.56
CA VAL A 15 2.43 -4.99 3.03
C VAL A 15 2.01 -6.34 3.62
N ILE A 16 1.06 -7.06 3.04
CA ILE A 16 0.45 -8.22 3.69
C ILE A 16 0.97 -9.56 3.13
N TYR A 17 1.18 -9.65 1.83
CA TYR A 17 1.55 -10.91 1.19
C TYR A 17 2.94 -11.38 1.61
N ASN A 18 3.04 -12.67 1.99
CA ASN A 18 4.28 -13.35 2.38
C ASN A 18 4.99 -12.77 3.61
N VAL A 19 4.31 -11.98 4.43
CA VAL A 19 4.87 -11.43 5.68
C VAL A 19 4.08 -11.96 6.88
N PHE A 20 4.78 -12.54 7.86
CA PHE A 20 4.21 -12.93 9.15
C PHE A 20 4.50 -11.85 10.18
N TYR A 21 3.48 -11.07 10.52
CA TYR A 21 3.57 -10.03 11.54
C TYR A 21 3.41 -10.63 12.93
N SER A 22 4.29 -10.20 13.85
CA SER A 22 4.25 -10.61 15.25
C SER A 22 3.16 -9.90 16.05
N SER A 23 2.68 -8.75 15.56
CA SER A 23 1.68 -7.92 16.23
C SER A 23 0.93 -7.01 15.27
N VAL A 24 -0.24 -6.53 15.71
CA VAL A 24 -1.03 -5.53 14.96
C VAL A 24 -0.28 -4.20 14.85
N GLN A 25 0.54 -3.84 15.84
CA GLN A 25 1.37 -2.63 15.80
C GLN A 25 2.35 -2.67 14.63
N GLU A 26 2.93 -3.83 14.34
CA GLU A 26 3.86 -4.01 13.22
C GLU A 26 3.15 -3.84 11.87
N ILE A 27 1.93 -4.36 11.74
CA ILE A 27 1.07 -4.12 10.56
C ILE A 27 0.84 -2.63 10.38
N ARG A 28 0.43 -1.93 11.44
CA ARG A 28 0.13 -0.48 11.39
C ARG A 28 1.35 0.33 10.96
N LYS A 29 2.53 0.00 11.48
CA LYS A 29 3.81 0.64 11.10
C LYS A 29 4.10 0.48 9.61
N ASN A 30 3.96 -0.73 9.08
CA ASN A 30 4.23 -1.00 7.66
C ASN A 30 3.17 -0.37 6.74
N VAL A 31 1.90 -0.33 7.15
CA VAL A 31 0.86 0.42 6.43
C VAL A 31 1.17 1.93 6.39
N GLN A 32 1.62 2.51 7.49
CA GLN A 32 2.03 3.93 7.52
C GLN A 32 3.23 4.18 6.59
N ALA A 33 4.24 3.31 6.61
CA ALA A 33 5.39 3.41 5.72
C ALA A 33 4.99 3.29 4.24
N PHE A 34 4.07 2.37 3.91
CA PHE A 34 3.48 2.24 2.58
C PHE A 34 2.83 3.56 2.13
N ILE A 35 1.96 4.14 2.97
CA ILE A 35 1.27 5.40 2.66
C ILE A 35 2.27 6.54 2.44
N GLN A 36 3.26 6.67 3.33
CA GLN A 36 4.30 7.70 3.19
C GLN A 36 5.06 7.54 1.87
N ARG A 37 5.43 6.31 1.50
CA ARG A 37 6.18 6.03 0.28
C ARG A 37 5.38 6.37 -0.99
N ILE A 38 4.12 5.98 -1.07
CA ILE A 38 3.30 6.28 -2.27
C ILE A 38 3.00 7.78 -2.39
N ASN A 39 2.97 8.51 -1.27
CA ASN A 39 2.76 9.96 -1.26
C ASN A 39 4.02 10.76 -1.60
N GLN A 40 5.22 10.16 -1.60
CA GLN A 40 6.45 10.83 -2.03
C GLN A 40 6.47 11.12 -3.53
N LYS A 41 5.75 10.35 -4.34
CA LYS A 41 5.67 10.49 -5.80
C LYS A 41 4.22 10.36 -6.26
N PRO A 42 3.39 11.39 -6.02
CA PRO A 42 1.96 11.31 -6.26
C PRO A 42 1.62 11.06 -7.73
N GLU A 43 2.36 11.64 -8.68
CA GLU A 43 2.15 11.42 -10.12
C GLU A 43 2.33 9.94 -10.51
N GLN A 44 3.41 9.29 -10.05
CA GLN A 44 3.65 7.87 -10.33
C GLN A 44 2.60 6.96 -9.67
N THR A 45 2.11 7.35 -8.50
CA THR A 45 1.02 6.66 -7.82
C THR A 45 -0.29 6.76 -8.61
N ILE A 46 -0.60 7.95 -9.15
CA ILE A 46 -1.77 8.18 -10.00
C ILE A 46 -1.65 7.37 -11.29
N ASP A 47 -0.52 7.46 -11.98
CA ASP A 47 -0.27 6.70 -13.22
C ASP A 47 -0.45 5.21 -12.99
N ARG A 48 0.09 4.66 -11.89
CA ARG A 48 -0.08 3.24 -11.57
C ARG A 48 -1.54 2.83 -11.31
N LEU A 49 -2.33 3.69 -10.68
CA LEU A 49 -3.70 3.39 -10.26
C LEU A 49 -4.73 3.60 -11.38
N CYS A 50 -4.43 4.49 -12.33
CA CYS A 50 -5.34 4.89 -13.41
C CYS A 50 -5.14 4.11 -14.72
N VAL A 51 -4.31 3.06 -14.73
CA VAL A 51 -4.13 2.13 -15.86
C VAL A 51 -5.19 1.04 -15.87
#